data_AF-A1WT03-F1
#
_entry.id   AF-A1WT03-F1
#
_cell.length_a   1.000
_cell.length_b   1.000
_cell.length_c   1.000
_cell.angle_alpha   90.00
_cell.angle_beta   90.00
_cell.angle_gamma   90.00
#
_symmetry.space_group_name_H-M   'P 1'
#
loop_
_entity.id
_entity.type
_entity.pdbx_description
1 polymer ?
#
loop_
_entity_poly.entity_id
_entity_poly.type
_entity_poly.pdbx_seq_one_letter_code
_entity_poly.pdbx_strand_id
1 'polypeptide(L)'
;MKASAIAGCCNKLRHRIVAGAALVTAGNAVAGSTLPESGILDPGQIDVRGTVGLSYFGAGQGTTMDVLPSLRTGLPGPFDVAVTVPYRNDLEQEQYALRSSFRTDFSYRFLDDGPRQAVLGGYMTFDPSDAGEGVGSGSHNYGVSADYRAEDIVGTGTFYLRGAVERLDHRDDPGADEVSYRLANRLTAEIGLGLDVDVDAEPYFGLRGTQGLGSTTRDQQSLSFRPGIRFRYTPNSEVQFLAQFDTVQRNAEPERAIFVTWTYQHRPPERDLDSLRERISANEMAIERLDRRVSDIERRLLTRTEVPEPETREGVVVLNHSGIPELTTLVVDTLENLDLSVGDTRDEDDVARRDRTKILYRPGHAERAREIARALPGNQLIEQRDDMPNQAEIAVLIGFDLE
;
A
#
# COMPACT_ATOMS: atom_id res chain seq x y z
N MET A 1 -63.74 7.06 -0.64
CA MET A 1 -62.88 7.07 -1.85
C MET A 1 -61.94 8.29 -2.01
N LYS A 2 -61.96 9.33 -1.14
CA LYS A 2 -61.05 10.50 -1.26
C LYS A 2 -59.76 10.47 -0.42
N ALA A 3 -59.59 9.50 0.48
CA ALA A 3 -58.41 9.41 1.35
C ALA A 3 -57.18 8.75 0.69
N SER A 4 -57.38 7.89 -0.32
CA SER A 4 -56.29 7.19 -1.03
C SER A 4 -55.51 8.10 -1.98
N ALA A 5 -56.12 9.18 -2.50
CA ALA A 5 -55.46 10.13 -3.39
C ALA A 5 -54.47 11.07 -2.66
N ILE A 6 -54.71 11.37 -1.38
CA ILE A 6 -53.86 12.26 -0.58
C ILE A 6 -52.60 11.52 -0.09
N ALA A 7 -52.74 10.24 0.28
CA ALA A 7 -51.60 9.38 0.62
C ALA A 7 -50.66 9.15 -0.58
N GLY A 8 -51.21 8.95 -1.79
CA GLY A 8 -50.42 8.84 -3.01
C GLY A 8 -49.69 10.14 -3.40
N CYS A 9 -50.29 11.30 -3.11
CA CYS A 9 -49.68 12.60 -3.37
C CYS A 9 -48.53 12.91 -2.39
N CYS A 10 -48.67 12.54 -1.11
CA CYS A 10 -47.60 12.69 -0.11
C CYS A 10 -46.40 11.75 -0.38
N ASN A 11 -46.64 10.52 -0.84
CA ASN A 11 -45.55 9.62 -1.24
C ASN A 11 -44.83 10.09 -2.51
N LYS A 12 -45.56 10.61 -3.51
CA LYS A 12 -44.95 11.19 -4.72
C LYS A 12 -44.12 12.44 -4.43
N LEU A 13 -44.56 13.27 -3.47
CA LEU A 13 -43.80 14.46 -3.06
C LEU A 13 -42.50 14.08 -2.33
N ARG A 14 -42.56 13.06 -1.44
CA ARG A 14 -41.38 12.52 -0.75
C ARG A 14 -40.36 11.95 -1.74
N HIS A 15 -40.77 11.11 -2.69
CA HIS A 15 -39.83 10.54 -3.68
C HIS A 15 -39.15 11.60 -4.57
N ARG A 16 -39.82 12.70 -4.91
CA ARG A 16 -39.21 13.81 -5.68
C ARG A 16 -38.16 14.59 -4.90
N ILE A 17 -38.32 14.72 -3.57
CA ILE A 17 -37.36 15.40 -2.69
C ILE A 17 -36.11 14.54 -2.50
N VAL A 18 -36.29 13.23 -2.31
CA VAL A 18 -35.18 12.26 -2.20
C VAL A 18 -34.33 12.23 -3.46
N ALA A 19 -34.96 12.28 -4.64
CA ALA A 19 -34.24 12.30 -5.90
C ALA A 19 -33.45 13.60 -6.15
N GLY A 20 -33.89 14.73 -5.59
CA GLY A 20 -33.14 16.00 -5.63
C GLY A 20 -31.88 15.97 -4.77
N ALA A 21 -31.98 15.47 -3.54
CA ALA A 21 -30.83 15.29 -2.64
C ALA A 21 -29.86 14.23 -3.14
N ALA A 22 -30.37 13.12 -3.72
CA ALA A 22 -29.58 12.09 -4.37
C ALA A 22 -28.80 12.64 -5.58
N LEU A 23 -29.37 13.53 -6.39
CA LEU A 23 -28.68 14.13 -7.54
C LEU A 23 -27.55 15.09 -7.13
N VAL A 24 -27.77 15.90 -6.08
CA VAL A 24 -26.77 16.82 -5.52
C VAL A 24 -25.54 16.08 -5.01
N THR A 25 -25.73 14.82 -4.63
CA THR A 25 -24.72 14.02 -3.95
C THR A 25 -24.07 12.97 -4.83
N ALA A 26 -24.82 12.41 -5.78
CA ALA A 26 -24.46 11.40 -6.77
C ALA A 26 -23.14 11.63 -7.50
N GLY A 27 -22.88 12.86 -7.95
CA GLY A 27 -21.74 13.20 -8.79
C GLY A 27 -20.52 13.73 -8.06
N ASN A 28 -20.54 13.86 -6.73
CA ASN A 28 -19.56 14.69 -6.01
C ASN A 28 -18.10 14.19 -6.04
N ALA A 29 -17.42 14.43 -7.15
CA ALA A 29 -15.97 14.48 -7.18
C ALA A 29 -15.42 15.56 -6.24
N VAL A 30 -16.19 16.64 -6.06
CA VAL A 30 -15.77 17.81 -5.28
C VAL A 30 -16.49 17.97 -3.94
N ALA A 31 -17.76 17.57 -3.76
CA ALA A 31 -18.39 17.70 -2.43
C ALA A 31 -18.07 16.56 -1.44
N GLY A 32 -17.38 15.51 -1.88
CA GLY A 32 -16.62 14.63 -0.99
C GLY A 32 -15.14 15.03 -0.90
N SER A 33 -14.70 16.07 -1.63
CA SER A 33 -13.29 16.42 -1.62
C SER A 33 -12.93 17.09 -0.31
N THR A 34 -11.91 16.49 0.28
CA THR A 34 -11.00 17.04 1.26
C THR A 34 -10.31 18.28 0.67
N LEU A 35 -9.42 18.92 1.43
CA LEU A 35 -8.65 20.06 0.91
C LEU A 35 -8.05 19.69 -0.45
N PRO A 36 -7.85 20.66 -1.36
CA PRO A 36 -7.19 20.40 -2.64
C PRO A 36 -5.84 19.72 -2.41
N GLU A 37 -5.80 18.42 -2.69
CA GLU A 37 -4.59 17.62 -2.70
C GLU A 37 -3.95 17.75 -4.05
N SER A 38 -2.79 18.39 -4.05
CA SER A 38 -2.14 18.86 -5.26
C SER A 38 -0.84 18.14 -5.57
N GLY A 39 -0.56 17.05 -4.84
CA GLY A 39 0.53 16.15 -5.13
C GLY A 39 0.03 14.88 -5.83
N ILE A 40 0.87 14.32 -6.70
CA ILE A 40 0.77 12.91 -7.10
C ILE A 40 1.63 12.07 -6.17
N LEU A 41 1.27 10.83 -5.91
CA LEU A 41 2.13 9.92 -5.14
C LEU A 41 3.30 9.43 -5.98
N ASP A 42 4.51 9.41 -5.39
CA ASP A 42 5.67 8.85 -6.08
C ASP A 42 5.55 7.32 -6.20
N PRO A 43 6.23 6.69 -7.17
CA PRO A 43 6.15 5.25 -7.37
C PRO A 43 6.42 4.45 -6.09
N GLY A 44 5.47 3.58 -5.72
CA GLY A 44 5.57 2.74 -4.52
C GLY A 44 5.10 3.40 -3.23
N GLN A 45 4.75 4.68 -3.23
CA GLN A 45 4.01 5.31 -2.14
C GLN A 45 2.54 4.87 -2.16
N ILE A 46 1.98 4.69 -0.97
CA ILE A 46 0.58 4.31 -0.77
C ILE A 46 -0.03 5.25 0.26
N ASP A 47 -1.16 5.86 -0.08
CA ASP A 47 -1.97 6.62 0.86
C ASP A 47 -3.26 5.85 1.18
N VAL A 48 -3.53 5.71 2.47
CA VAL A 48 -4.81 5.21 2.99
C VAL A 48 -5.56 6.39 3.58
N ARG A 49 -6.79 6.61 3.13
CA ARG A 49 -7.64 7.70 3.60
C ARG A 49 -8.99 7.19 4.09
N GLY A 50 -9.50 7.84 5.14
CA GLY A 50 -10.91 7.77 5.51
C GLY A 50 -11.46 9.17 5.69
N THR A 51 -12.55 9.50 5.00
CA THR A 51 -13.30 10.75 5.24
C THR A 51 -14.66 10.43 5.83
N VAL A 52 -15.08 11.16 6.86
CA VAL A 52 -16.46 11.17 7.36
C VAL A 52 -17.02 12.56 7.13
N GLY A 53 -18.13 12.64 6.41
CA GLY A 53 -18.84 13.88 6.10
C GLY A 53 -20.25 13.87 6.69
N LEU A 54 -20.64 14.97 7.33
CA LEU A 54 -22.02 15.25 7.72
C LEU A 54 -22.51 16.44 6.91
N SER A 55 -23.58 16.25 6.13
CA SER A 55 -24.13 17.28 5.24
C SER A 55 -25.59 17.55 5.58
N TYR A 56 -25.94 18.82 5.72
CA TYR A 56 -27.29 19.29 6.03
C TYR A 56 -27.85 20.08 4.84
N PHE A 57 -29.02 19.69 4.34
CA PHE A 57 -29.63 20.24 3.13
C PHE A 57 -30.80 21.19 3.39
N GLY A 58 -31.08 21.50 4.64
CA GLY A 58 -32.18 22.39 5.01
C GLY A 58 -33.45 21.68 5.48
N ALA A 59 -34.39 22.50 5.95
CA ALA A 59 -35.66 22.03 6.48
C ALA A 59 -36.48 21.30 5.38
N GLY A 60 -36.58 19.98 5.50
CA GLY A 60 -37.36 19.13 4.59
C GLY A 60 -36.54 18.30 3.59
N GLN A 61 -35.22 18.51 3.47
CA GLN A 61 -34.33 17.69 2.65
C GLN A 61 -33.48 16.71 3.47
N GLY A 62 -33.23 17.01 4.74
CA GLY A 62 -32.57 16.10 5.68
C GLY A 62 -31.05 16.28 5.77
N THR A 63 -30.42 15.28 6.37
CA THR A 63 -29.05 15.22 6.84
C THR A 63 -28.46 13.88 6.43
N THR A 64 -27.37 13.91 5.70
CA THR A 64 -26.67 12.69 5.28
C THR A 64 -25.33 12.58 5.98
N MET A 65 -24.99 11.36 6.38
CA MET A 65 -23.64 10.99 6.78
C MET A 65 -22.99 10.17 5.67
N ASP A 66 -21.83 10.62 5.19
CA ASP A 66 -21.01 9.92 4.21
C ASP A 66 -19.73 9.40 4.88
N VAL A 67 -19.33 8.18 4.55
CA VAL A 67 -18.05 7.58 4.95
C VAL A 67 -17.33 7.15 3.67
N LEU A 68 -16.13 7.68 3.44
CA LEU A 68 -15.39 7.56 2.19
C LEU A 68 -13.99 6.97 2.46
N PRO A 69 -13.86 5.65 2.68
CA PRO A 69 -12.57 4.98 2.64
C PRO A 69 -11.98 5.04 1.22
N SER A 70 -10.70 5.35 1.14
CA SER A 70 -9.96 5.46 -0.11
C SER A 70 -8.54 4.90 0.02
N LEU A 71 -8.06 4.31 -1.06
CA LEU A 71 -6.70 3.83 -1.22
C LEU A 71 -6.13 4.47 -2.48
N ARG A 72 -4.97 5.12 -2.37
CA ARG A 72 -4.25 5.73 -3.48
C ARG A 72 -2.85 5.15 -3.56
N THR A 73 -2.36 4.91 -4.77
CA THR A 73 -1.01 4.38 -5.01
C THR A 73 -0.32 5.15 -6.12
N GLY A 74 0.94 5.49 -5.90
CA GLY A 74 1.80 6.07 -6.93
C GLY A 74 2.22 5.03 -7.95
N LEU A 75 2.12 5.37 -9.23
CA LEU A 75 2.54 4.53 -10.35
C LEU A 75 3.85 5.07 -10.96
N PRO A 76 4.62 4.25 -11.70
CA PRO A 76 5.79 4.73 -12.42
C PRO A 76 5.48 5.95 -13.31
N GLY A 77 6.27 7.02 -13.15
CA GLY A 77 6.09 8.27 -13.87
C GLY A 77 5.23 9.28 -13.09
N PRO A 78 4.62 10.26 -13.78
CA PRO A 78 3.84 11.32 -13.15
C PRO A 78 2.38 10.90 -12.93
N PHE A 79 2.15 9.67 -12.47
CA PHE A 79 0.80 9.09 -12.38
C PHE A 79 0.50 8.52 -11.01
N ASP A 80 -0.77 8.61 -10.61
CA ASP A 80 -1.30 7.77 -9.54
C ASP A 80 -2.73 7.33 -9.85
N VAL A 81 -3.16 6.33 -9.10
CA VAL A 81 -4.53 5.84 -9.13
C VAL A 81 -5.07 5.83 -7.71
N ALA A 82 -6.32 6.26 -7.56
CA ALA A 82 -7.07 6.12 -6.32
C ALA A 82 -8.33 5.31 -6.54
N VAL A 83 -8.72 4.59 -5.49
CA VAL A 83 -9.97 3.84 -5.41
C VAL A 83 -10.70 4.28 -4.15
N THR A 84 -11.95 4.69 -4.29
CA THR A 84 -12.79 5.14 -3.17
C THR A 84 -14.09 4.35 -3.13
N VAL A 85 -14.47 3.91 -1.93
CA VAL A 85 -15.69 3.12 -1.69
C VAL A 85 -16.63 3.90 -0.77
N PRO A 86 -17.51 4.76 -1.31
CA PRO A 86 -18.39 5.58 -0.50
C PRO A 86 -19.48 4.75 0.16
N TYR A 87 -19.80 5.10 1.41
CA TYR A 87 -20.92 4.59 2.17
C TYR A 87 -21.76 5.77 2.63
N ARG A 88 -23.09 5.62 2.62
CA ARG A 88 -24.01 6.69 3.00
C ARG A 88 -25.08 6.20 3.96
N ASN A 89 -25.42 7.08 4.88
CA ASN A 89 -26.57 6.96 5.77
C ASN A 89 -27.43 8.23 5.65
N ASP A 90 -28.70 8.08 5.29
CA ASP A 90 -29.71 9.14 5.36
C ASP A 90 -30.38 9.07 6.74
N LEU A 91 -30.12 10.09 7.57
CA LEU A 91 -30.46 10.05 8.99
C LEU A 91 -31.96 10.21 9.25
N GLU A 92 -32.69 10.85 8.35
CA GLU A 92 -34.11 11.13 8.49
C GLU A 92 -34.97 9.99 7.96
N GLN A 93 -34.47 9.25 6.97
CA GLN A 93 -35.18 8.10 6.41
C GLN A 93 -34.84 6.78 7.10
N GLU A 94 -33.87 6.78 8.02
CA GLU A 94 -33.31 5.56 8.64
C GLU A 94 -32.91 4.52 7.58
N GLN A 95 -32.46 5.00 6.42
CA GLN A 95 -32.04 4.18 5.29
C GLN A 95 -30.52 4.03 5.32
N TYR A 96 -30.09 2.78 5.43
CA TYR A 96 -28.68 2.40 5.47
C TYR A 96 -28.40 1.54 4.25
N ALA A 97 -27.62 2.06 3.31
CA ALA A 97 -27.14 1.21 2.24
C ALA A 97 -25.72 1.62 1.84
N LEU A 98 -24.97 0.60 1.40
CA LEU A 98 -23.78 0.86 0.62
C LEU A 98 -24.24 1.71 -0.56
N ARG A 99 -23.73 2.94 -0.61
CA ARG A 99 -23.74 3.70 -1.84
C ARG A 99 -22.78 2.97 -2.74
N SER A 100 -23.24 1.90 -3.37
CA SER A 100 -22.51 1.03 -4.25
C SER A 100 -21.98 1.87 -5.40
N SER A 101 -20.95 2.66 -5.21
CA SER A 101 -20.47 3.57 -6.23
C SER A 101 -18.96 3.56 -6.17
N PHE A 102 -18.35 2.55 -6.80
CA PHE A 102 -16.89 2.42 -6.83
C PHE A 102 -16.32 3.56 -7.65
N ARG A 103 -15.50 4.41 -7.03
CA ARG A 103 -14.84 5.51 -7.73
C ARG A 103 -13.39 5.16 -8.01
N THR A 104 -13.00 5.26 -9.26
CA THR A 104 -11.60 5.22 -9.69
C THR A 104 -11.18 6.60 -10.13
N ASP A 105 -10.06 7.08 -9.61
CA ASP A 105 -9.40 8.31 -10.02
C ASP A 105 -8.07 7.96 -10.67
N PHE A 106 -7.75 8.63 -11.77
CA PHE A 106 -6.46 8.59 -12.44
C PHE A 106 -5.92 10.02 -12.52
N SER A 107 -4.74 10.25 -11.96
CA SER A 107 -4.14 11.59 -11.94
C SER A 107 -2.86 11.63 -12.77
N TYR A 108 -2.63 12.76 -13.45
CA TYR A 108 -1.42 13.04 -14.22
C TYR A 108 -0.82 14.40 -13.82
N ARG A 109 0.43 14.42 -13.36
CA ARG A 109 1.15 15.64 -12.98
C ARG A 109 1.84 16.18 -14.23
N PHE A 110 1.40 17.33 -14.71
CA PHE A 110 1.93 17.93 -15.94
C PHE A 110 2.83 19.15 -15.68
N LEU A 111 2.81 19.67 -14.45
CA LEU A 111 3.73 20.70 -13.97
C LEU A 111 4.20 20.33 -12.57
N ASP A 112 5.52 20.35 -12.39
CA ASP A 112 6.17 20.25 -11.10
C ASP A 112 7.51 20.98 -11.19
N ASP A 113 7.59 22.17 -10.62
CA ASP A 113 8.84 22.95 -10.59
C ASP A 113 9.37 23.17 -9.16
N GLY A 114 8.77 22.49 -8.17
CA GLY A 114 9.00 22.70 -6.75
C GLY A 114 7.85 23.51 -6.14
N PRO A 115 7.90 24.86 -6.19
CA PRO A 115 6.88 25.68 -5.57
C PRO A 115 5.53 25.62 -6.29
N ARG A 116 5.45 25.13 -7.53
CA ARG A 116 4.19 25.02 -8.28
C ARG A 116 3.98 23.61 -8.79
N GLN A 117 2.75 23.13 -8.59
CA GLN A 117 2.31 21.81 -9.03
C GLN A 117 0.97 21.93 -9.73
N ALA A 118 0.83 21.20 -10.84
CA ALA A 118 -0.44 21.09 -11.54
C ALA A 118 -0.73 19.64 -11.94
N VAL A 119 -1.95 19.22 -11.62
CA VAL A 119 -2.42 17.84 -11.79
C VAL A 119 -3.72 17.86 -12.58
N LEU A 120 -3.84 16.96 -13.55
CA LEU A 120 -5.06 16.68 -14.26
C LEU A 120 -5.57 15.31 -13.81
N GLY A 121 -6.79 15.26 -13.28
CA GLY A 121 -7.44 14.03 -12.84
C GLY A 121 -8.62 13.66 -13.73
N GLY A 122 -8.75 12.38 -14.07
CA GLY A 122 -9.98 11.80 -14.60
C GLY A 122 -10.58 10.84 -13.59
N TYR A 123 -11.90 10.83 -13.45
CA TYR A 123 -12.56 9.88 -12.56
C TYR A 123 -13.79 9.27 -13.18
N MET A 124 -14.12 8.07 -12.70
CA MET A 124 -15.34 7.35 -13.04
C MET A 124 -15.92 6.72 -11.78
N THR A 125 -17.24 6.71 -11.68
CA THR A 125 -18.00 6.09 -10.60
C THR A 125 -18.88 5.00 -11.21
N PHE A 126 -18.70 3.77 -10.75
CA PHE A 126 -19.49 2.60 -11.17
C PHE A 126 -20.53 2.27 -10.13
N ASP A 127 -21.80 2.20 -10.51
CA ASP A 127 -22.89 1.90 -9.57
C ASP A 127 -23.31 0.42 -9.61
N PRO A 128 -22.95 -0.43 -8.61
CA PRO A 128 -23.47 -1.81 -8.56
C PRO A 128 -24.75 -2.12 -7.73
N SER A 129 -25.60 -1.18 -7.26
CA SER A 129 -26.81 -1.62 -6.50
C SER A 129 -28.09 -0.79 -6.64
N ASP A 130 -29.20 -1.42 -6.24
CA ASP A 130 -30.59 -1.04 -6.51
C ASP A 130 -30.94 0.38 -6.05
N ALA A 131 -31.31 1.21 -7.04
CA ALA A 131 -31.76 2.59 -6.90
C ALA A 131 -33.08 2.80 -6.10
N GLY A 132 -33.58 1.75 -5.45
CA GLY A 132 -34.85 1.74 -4.70
C GLY A 132 -34.77 2.48 -3.35
N GLU A 133 -33.57 2.66 -2.79
CA GLU A 133 -33.38 3.15 -1.41
C GLU A 133 -32.78 4.57 -1.30
N GLY A 134 -32.68 5.33 -2.40
CA GLY A 134 -32.33 6.77 -2.33
C GLY A 134 -30.89 7.11 -1.89
N VAL A 135 -30.04 6.12 -1.67
CA VAL A 135 -28.64 6.29 -1.18
C VAL A 135 -27.59 6.55 -2.27
N GLY A 136 -27.95 6.40 -3.55
CA GLY A 136 -27.08 6.61 -4.72
C GLY A 136 -27.85 7.21 -5.91
N SER A 137 -27.16 7.59 -6.99
CA SER A 137 -27.85 8.08 -8.20
C SER A 137 -28.53 6.98 -8.99
N GLY A 138 -28.06 5.72 -8.92
CA GLY A 138 -28.43 4.70 -9.90
C GLY A 138 -27.82 5.00 -11.28
N SER A 139 -26.70 5.72 -11.34
CA SER A 139 -26.07 6.14 -12.60
C SER A 139 -24.56 6.03 -12.54
N HIS A 140 -23.95 5.72 -13.69
CA HIS A 140 -22.52 5.90 -13.90
C HIS A 140 -22.20 7.39 -13.99
N ASN A 141 -21.14 7.83 -13.34
CA ASN A 141 -20.71 9.23 -13.38
C ASN A 141 -19.27 9.29 -13.83
N TYR A 142 -18.92 10.28 -14.64
CA TYR A 142 -17.54 10.49 -15.05
C TYR A 142 -17.22 11.97 -15.08
N GLY A 143 -15.97 12.31 -14.82
CA GLY A 143 -15.56 13.69 -14.86
C GLY A 143 -14.06 13.85 -15.01
N VAL A 144 -13.70 15.10 -15.24
CA VAL A 144 -12.33 15.57 -15.34
C VAL A 144 -12.14 16.70 -14.34
N SER A 145 -10.96 16.76 -13.77
CA SER A 145 -10.56 17.76 -12.79
C SER A 145 -9.16 18.27 -13.11
N ALA A 146 -8.92 19.52 -12.78
CA ALA A 146 -7.62 20.15 -12.87
C ALA A 146 -7.36 20.87 -11.55
N ASP A 147 -6.22 20.55 -10.95
CA ASP A 147 -5.75 21.09 -9.69
C ASP A 147 -4.44 21.82 -9.92
N TYR A 148 -4.32 22.99 -9.32
CA TYR A 148 -3.12 23.80 -9.31
C TYR A 148 -2.82 24.23 -7.88
N ARG A 149 -1.57 24.06 -7.48
CA ARG A 149 -1.03 24.52 -6.21
C ARG A 149 0.19 25.36 -6.47
N ALA A 150 0.33 26.41 -5.68
CA ALA A 150 1.55 27.18 -5.66
C ALA A 150 1.87 27.72 -4.27
N GLU A 151 3.10 27.47 -3.83
CA GLU A 151 3.67 27.90 -2.56
C GLU A 151 4.23 29.33 -2.67
N ASP A 152 4.29 30.03 -1.54
CA ASP A 152 4.95 31.33 -1.35
C ASP A 152 4.44 32.50 -2.23
N ILE A 153 3.26 32.38 -2.85
CA ILE A 153 2.71 33.46 -3.69
C ILE A 153 2.42 34.75 -2.89
N VAL A 154 2.05 34.61 -1.61
CA VAL A 154 1.63 35.74 -0.75
C VAL A 154 2.58 35.92 0.46
N GLY A 155 3.82 35.45 0.35
CA GLY A 155 4.87 35.65 1.35
C GLY A 155 4.90 34.66 2.51
N THR A 156 3.78 33.99 2.82
CA THR A 156 3.67 32.80 3.68
C THR A 156 2.36 32.07 3.36
N GLY A 157 2.42 30.86 2.82
CA GLY A 157 1.23 30.05 2.54
C GLY A 157 1.14 29.47 1.14
N THR A 158 0.17 28.58 0.97
CA THR A 158 -0.09 27.83 -0.26
C THR A 158 -1.38 28.28 -0.92
N PHE A 159 -1.32 28.67 -2.18
CA PHE A 159 -2.49 28.93 -3.00
C PHE A 159 -2.97 27.66 -3.70
N TYR A 160 -4.28 27.50 -3.79
CA TYR A 160 -4.93 26.38 -4.45
C TYR A 160 -5.99 26.86 -5.44
N LEU A 161 -6.02 26.26 -6.62
CA LEU A 161 -7.08 26.42 -7.61
C LEU A 161 -7.49 25.04 -8.11
N ARG A 162 -8.79 24.75 -8.06
CA ARG A 162 -9.38 23.48 -8.50
C ARG A 162 -10.54 23.77 -9.44
N GLY A 163 -10.62 23.02 -10.53
CA GLY A 163 -11.76 23.04 -11.44
C GLY A 163 -12.16 21.62 -11.80
N ALA A 164 -13.45 21.34 -11.87
CA ALA A 164 -13.95 20.03 -12.29
C ALA A 164 -15.20 20.16 -13.17
N VAL A 165 -15.26 19.33 -14.20
CA VAL A 165 -16.45 19.14 -15.02
C VAL A 165 -16.84 17.68 -14.94
N GLU A 166 -18.11 17.44 -14.69
CA GLU A 166 -18.65 16.11 -14.49
C GLU A 166 -19.92 15.93 -15.30
N ARG A 167 -20.13 14.70 -15.73
CA ARG A 167 -21.32 14.24 -16.41
C ARG A 167 -21.94 13.12 -15.61
N LEU A 168 -23.20 13.33 -15.25
CA LEU A 168 -24.07 12.35 -14.63
C LEU A 168 -24.79 11.60 -15.75
N ASP A 169 -24.58 10.29 -15.85
CA ASP A 169 -25.26 9.47 -16.86
C ASP A 169 -26.73 9.23 -16.50
N HIS A 170 -27.50 8.81 -17.50
CA HIS A 170 -28.94 8.64 -17.43
C HIS A 170 -29.37 7.43 -16.57
N ARG A 171 -30.55 7.55 -15.92
CA ARG A 171 -31.31 6.44 -15.35
C ARG A 171 -32.47 6.08 -16.30
N ASP A 172 -32.44 4.89 -16.86
CA ASP A 172 -33.61 4.29 -17.52
C ASP A 172 -34.54 3.70 -16.43
N ASP A 173 -35.48 4.50 -15.92
CA ASP A 173 -36.54 4.01 -15.03
C ASP A 173 -37.86 3.85 -15.78
N PRO A 174 -38.39 2.62 -15.96
CA PRO A 174 -39.65 2.37 -16.64
C PRO A 174 -40.90 2.85 -15.87
N GLY A 175 -40.77 3.38 -14.65
CA GLY A 175 -41.89 3.85 -13.82
C GLY A 175 -41.97 5.37 -13.56
N ALA A 176 -41.02 6.15 -14.06
CA ALA A 176 -41.00 7.60 -13.85
C ALA A 176 -41.70 8.34 -14.99
N ASP A 177 -42.76 9.11 -14.68
CA ASP A 177 -43.41 10.03 -15.62
C ASP A 177 -42.32 10.91 -16.29
N GLU A 178 -42.28 10.94 -17.64
CA GLU A 178 -41.48 11.68 -18.68
C GLU A 178 -40.45 12.79 -18.34
N VAL A 179 -40.31 13.22 -17.10
CA VAL A 179 -39.25 14.09 -16.56
C VAL A 179 -38.08 13.26 -16.02
N SER A 180 -37.88 12.07 -16.56
CA SER A 180 -36.70 11.22 -16.32
C SER A 180 -35.43 12.01 -16.65
N TYR A 181 -34.53 12.07 -15.68
CA TYR A 181 -33.36 12.94 -15.62
C TYR A 181 -32.54 12.90 -16.92
N ARG A 182 -32.66 13.97 -17.73
CA ARG A 182 -31.76 14.20 -18.86
C ARG A 182 -30.44 14.72 -18.33
N LEU A 183 -29.35 14.04 -18.71
CA LEU A 183 -27.96 14.51 -18.76
C LEU A 183 -27.71 15.79 -17.96
N ALA A 184 -27.38 15.60 -16.69
CA ALA A 184 -26.96 16.67 -15.81
C ALA A 184 -25.43 16.77 -15.87
N ASN A 185 -24.91 17.78 -16.56
CA ASN A 185 -23.51 18.13 -16.41
C ASN A 185 -23.38 19.10 -15.23
N ARG A 186 -22.22 19.14 -14.59
CA ARG A 186 -21.94 20.10 -13.54
C ARG A 186 -20.52 20.63 -13.67
N LEU A 187 -20.37 21.91 -13.36
CA LEU A 187 -19.10 22.61 -13.28
C LEU A 187 -18.87 22.99 -11.82
N THR A 188 -17.70 22.68 -11.31
CA THR A 188 -17.26 23.13 -9.99
C THR A 188 -15.93 23.86 -10.14
N ALA A 189 -15.79 24.99 -9.46
CA ALA A 189 -14.53 25.72 -9.35
C ALA A 189 -14.30 26.13 -7.89
N GLU A 190 -13.07 25.98 -7.42
CA GLU A 190 -12.66 26.32 -6.06
C GLU A 190 -11.33 27.05 -6.07
N ILE A 191 -11.26 28.13 -5.30
CA ILE A 191 -10.04 28.88 -5.03
C ILE A 191 -9.81 28.87 -3.53
N GLY A 192 -8.58 28.64 -3.10
CA GLY A 192 -8.27 28.56 -1.69
C GLY A 192 -6.88 29.01 -1.31
N LEU A 193 -6.71 29.31 -0.03
CA LEU A 193 -5.47 29.74 0.59
C LEU A 193 -5.23 28.92 1.85
N GLY A 194 -4.15 28.14 1.86
CA GLY A 194 -3.54 27.56 3.04
C GLY A 194 -2.52 28.52 3.65
N LEU A 195 -2.46 28.60 4.97
CA LEU A 195 -1.53 29.45 5.70
C LEU A 195 -0.55 28.59 6.49
N ASP A 196 0.74 28.86 6.33
CA ASP A 196 1.79 28.18 7.09
C ASP A 196 1.92 28.86 8.45
N VAL A 197 1.06 28.47 9.39
CA VAL A 197 1.05 29.04 10.75
C VAL A 197 2.03 28.29 11.66
N ASP A 198 2.17 26.97 11.46
CA ASP A 198 3.10 26.11 12.20
C ASP A 198 3.52 24.91 11.32
N VAL A 199 4.55 24.18 11.73
CA VAL A 199 5.07 22.97 11.04
C VAL A 199 4.01 21.87 10.96
N ASP A 200 3.15 21.81 11.96
CA ASP A 200 2.16 20.74 12.13
C ASP A 200 0.71 21.21 11.89
N ALA A 201 0.48 22.49 11.62
CA ALA A 201 -0.87 23.05 11.47
C ALA A 201 -0.98 24.04 10.31
N GLU A 202 -1.86 23.73 9.35
CA GLU A 202 -2.12 24.53 8.16
C GLU A 202 -3.62 24.88 8.10
N PRO A 203 -4.02 26.09 8.56
CA PRO A 203 -5.36 26.62 8.31
C PRO A 203 -5.60 26.83 6.83
N TYR A 204 -6.83 26.62 6.39
CA TYR A 204 -7.26 26.81 5.00
C TYR A 204 -8.54 27.62 4.91
N PHE A 205 -8.63 28.45 3.87
CA PHE A 205 -9.83 29.19 3.51
C PHE A 205 -10.13 29.02 2.03
N GLY A 206 -11.26 28.39 1.70
CA GLY A 206 -11.71 28.18 0.33
C GLY A 206 -13.00 28.92 0.00
N LEU A 207 -13.14 29.29 -1.28
CA LEU A 207 -14.39 29.69 -1.90
C LEU A 207 -14.67 28.76 -3.07
N ARG A 208 -15.85 28.16 -3.09
CA ARG A 208 -16.25 27.17 -4.09
C ARG A 208 -17.55 27.58 -4.76
N GLY A 209 -17.55 27.62 -6.09
CA GLY A 209 -18.74 27.78 -6.90
C GLY A 209 -19.09 26.48 -7.61
N THR A 210 -20.37 26.11 -7.59
CA THR A 210 -20.87 24.95 -8.34
C THR A 210 -22.08 25.36 -9.19
N GLN A 211 -22.11 24.91 -10.44
CA GLN A 211 -23.15 25.24 -11.40
C GLN A 211 -23.57 24.03 -12.22
N GLY A 212 -24.88 23.79 -12.30
CA GLY A 212 -25.47 22.83 -13.23
C GLY A 212 -25.41 23.32 -14.68
N LEU A 213 -24.97 22.45 -15.56
CA LEU A 213 -24.82 22.66 -16.99
C LEU A 213 -25.88 21.79 -17.72
N GLY A 214 -26.99 22.40 -18.15
CA GLY A 214 -28.05 21.68 -18.87
C GLY A 214 -29.43 22.33 -18.70
N SER A 215 -30.40 21.99 -19.56
CA SER A 215 -31.74 22.58 -19.49
C SER A 215 -32.54 22.16 -18.26
N THR A 216 -32.23 21.01 -17.67
CA THR A 216 -32.87 20.44 -16.47
C THR A 216 -32.15 20.82 -15.17
N THR A 217 -30.89 21.29 -15.26
CA THR A 217 -30.03 21.61 -14.10
C THR A 217 -29.56 23.06 -14.04
N ARG A 218 -29.99 23.92 -14.98
CA ARG A 218 -29.63 25.35 -15.00
C ARG A 218 -29.97 26.11 -13.72
N ASP A 219 -30.93 25.60 -12.96
CA ASP A 219 -31.32 26.17 -11.68
C ASP A 219 -30.38 25.77 -10.53
N GLN A 220 -29.48 24.81 -10.73
CA GLN A 220 -28.49 24.42 -9.74
C GLN A 220 -27.31 25.39 -9.74
N GLN A 221 -27.22 26.20 -8.70
CA GLN A 221 -26.10 27.09 -8.43
C GLN A 221 -25.81 27.10 -6.93
N SER A 222 -24.53 27.05 -6.58
CA SER A 222 -24.07 27.30 -5.22
C SER A 222 -22.79 28.12 -5.18
N LEU A 223 -22.62 28.84 -4.07
CA LEU A 223 -21.38 29.53 -3.72
C LEU A 223 -21.12 29.29 -2.24
N SER A 224 -20.15 28.46 -1.92
CA SER A 224 -19.84 28.06 -0.56
C SER A 224 -18.49 28.58 -0.07
N PHE A 225 -18.45 28.94 1.21
CA PHE A 225 -17.23 29.26 1.94
C PHE A 225 -16.78 28.04 2.74
N ARG A 226 -15.50 27.70 2.65
CA ARG A 226 -14.94 26.43 3.14
C ARG A 226 -13.72 26.66 4.03
N PRO A 227 -13.90 27.02 5.32
CA PRO A 227 -12.80 27.09 6.26
C PRO A 227 -12.40 25.68 6.72
N GLY A 228 -11.12 25.44 6.87
CA GLY A 228 -10.59 24.17 7.33
C GLY A 228 -9.25 24.31 8.03
N ILE A 229 -8.76 23.20 8.54
CA ILE A 229 -7.43 23.07 9.13
C ILE A 229 -6.90 21.66 8.92
N ARG A 230 -5.64 21.55 8.54
CA ARG A 230 -4.89 20.30 8.45
C ARG A 230 -3.91 20.24 9.60
N PHE A 231 -3.86 19.10 10.28
CA PHE A 231 -2.93 18.80 11.35
C PHE A 231 -2.09 17.59 11.00
N ARG A 232 -0.77 17.75 10.98
CA ARG A 232 0.16 16.63 10.86
C ARG A 232 0.56 16.19 12.26
N TYR A 233 0.20 14.97 12.64
CA TYR A 233 0.47 14.45 13.99
C TYR A 233 1.57 13.38 14.01
N THR A 234 1.90 12.80 12.85
CA THR A 234 3.15 12.05 12.62
C THR A 234 3.71 12.42 11.25
N PRO A 235 4.99 12.09 10.94
CA PRO A 235 5.55 12.32 9.60
C PRO A 235 4.75 11.70 8.45
N ASN A 236 3.96 10.66 8.76
CA ASN A 236 3.22 9.85 7.81
C ASN A 236 1.70 9.96 8.01
N SER A 237 1.22 10.86 8.86
CA SER A 237 -0.21 10.89 9.18
C SER A 237 -0.72 12.28 9.48
N GLU A 238 -1.88 12.58 8.90
CA GLU A 238 -2.55 13.86 9.08
C GLU A 238 -4.05 13.69 9.31
N VAL A 239 -4.62 14.65 10.03
CA VAL A 239 -6.06 14.82 10.18
C VAL A 239 -6.45 16.17 9.62
N GLN A 240 -7.53 16.21 8.87
CA GLN A 240 -8.05 17.42 8.29
C GLN A 240 -9.50 17.61 8.71
N PHE A 241 -9.81 18.82 9.16
CA PHE A 241 -11.17 19.28 9.42
C PHE A 241 -11.54 20.33 8.38
N LEU A 242 -12.72 20.21 7.79
CA LEU A 242 -13.23 21.16 6.81
C LEU A 242 -14.71 21.39 7.06
N ALA A 243 -15.11 22.64 7.20
CA ALA A 243 -16.51 23.03 7.20
C ALA A 243 -16.86 23.63 5.84
N GLN A 244 -18.14 23.56 5.49
CA GLN A 244 -18.70 24.21 4.31
C GLN A 244 -19.96 24.96 4.73
N PHE A 245 -20.10 26.19 4.24
CA PHE A 245 -21.27 27.02 4.42
C PHE A 245 -21.69 27.57 3.06
N ASP A 246 -22.83 27.12 2.56
CA ASP A 246 -23.38 27.66 1.31
C ASP A 246 -23.98 29.06 1.56
N THR A 247 -23.59 30.01 0.72
CA THR A 247 -24.02 31.42 0.82
C THR A 247 -25.05 31.77 -0.25
N VAL A 248 -25.13 30.99 -1.33
CA VAL A 248 -26.11 31.15 -2.40
C VAL A 248 -26.69 29.77 -2.69
N GLN A 249 -27.91 29.49 -2.24
CA GLN A 249 -28.46 28.14 -2.34
C GLN A 249 -29.50 28.04 -3.44
N ARG A 250 -29.20 27.26 -4.49
CA ARG A 250 -30.20 26.77 -5.44
C ARG A 250 -30.09 25.26 -5.66
N ASN A 251 -30.13 24.49 -4.57
CA ASN A 251 -30.12 23.01 -4.60
C ASN A 251 -28.92 22.40 -5.36
N ALA A 252 -27.74 23.03 -5.28
CA ALA A 252 -26.51 22.48 -5.90
C ALA A 252 -25.54 21.86 -4.88
N GLU A 253 -25.59 22.32 -3.63
CA GLU A 253 -24.77 21.86 -2.51
C GLU A 253 -25.57 21.83 -1.20
N PRO A 254 -25.10 21.11 -0.16
CA PRO A 254 -25.67 21.22 1.18
C PRO A 254 -25.55 22.64 1.72
N GLU A 255 -26.54 23.07 2.51
CA GLU A 255 -26.49 24.36 3.23
C GLU A 255 -25.25 24.44 4.11
N ARG A 256 -24.96 23.32 4.80
CA ARG A 256 -23.82 23.19 5.69
C ARG A 256 -23.26 21.78 5.60
N ALA A 257 -21.95 21.66 5.67
CA ALA A 257 -21.33 20.35 5.83
C ALA A 257 -20.07 20.44 6.69
N ILE A 258 -19.74 19.33 7.34
CA ILE A 258 -18.50 19.15 8.10
C ILE A 258 -17.87 17.85 7.64
N PHE A 259 -16.59 17.92 7.32
CA PHE A 259 -15.79 16.78 6.89
C PHE A 259 -14.58 16.62 7.81
N VAL A 260 -14.35 15.38 8.22
CA VAL A 260 -13.14 14.97 8.94
C VAL A 260 -12.46 13.92 8.09
N THR A 261 -11.18 14.12 7.82
CA THR A 261 -10.37 13.21 7.00
C THR A 261 -9.14 12.80 7.75
N TRP A 262 -8.87 11.50 7.75
CA TRP A 262 -7.60 10.95 8.19
C TRP A 262 -6.86 10.41 6.99
N THR A 263 -5.59 10.78 6.85
CA THR A 263 -4.70 10.27 5.81
C THR A 263 -3.48 9.65 6.47
N TYR A 264 -3.13 8.44 6.06
CA TYR A 264 -1.89 7.74 6.40
C TYR A 264 -1.09 7.50 5.12
N GLN A 265 0.13 8.01 5.07
CA GLN A 265 1.04 7.87 3.94
C GLN A 265 2.10 6.82 4.27
N HIS A 266 2.06 5.69 3.57
CA HIS A 266 3.17 4.75 3.55
C HIS A 266 4.16 5.16 2.47
N ARG A 267 5.34 5.61 2.89
CA ARG A 267 6.48 5.83 1.99
C ARG A 267 7.40 4.62 2.08
N PRO A 268 7.73 3.97 0.95
CA PRO A 268 8.74 2.94 0.97
C PRO A 268 10.04 3.55 1.51
N PRO A 269 10.84 2.80 2.30
CA PRO A 269 12.15 3.28 2.70
C PRO A 269 12.91 3.66 1.43
N GLU A 270 13.44 4.87 1.41
CA GLU A 270 14.25 5.36 0.30
C GLU A 270 15.34 4.32 0.07
N ARG A 271 15.25 3.59 -1.06
CA ARG A 271 16.30 2.65 -1.42
C ARG A 271 17.48 3.51 -1.80
N ASP A 272 18.35 3.73 -0.84
CA ASP A 272 19.59 4.45 -1.04
C ASP A 272 20.33 3.82 -2.21
N LEU A 273 20.28 4.51 -3.35
CA LEU A 273 20.88 4.07 -4.60
C LEU A 273 22.39 3.93 -4.44
N ASP A 274 22.99 4.66 -3.49
CA ASP A 274 24.40 4.55 -3.17
C ASP A 274 24.66 3.28 -2.36
N SER A 275 23.79 2.91 -1.41
CA SER A 275 23.86 1.59 -0.75
C SER A 275 23.69 0.41 -1.72
N LEU A 276 22.86 0.57 -2.75
CA LEU A 276 22.67 -0.45 -3.79
C LEU A 276 23.89 -0.53 -4.71
N ARG A 277 24.49 0.60 -5.09
CA ARG A 277 25.75 0.64 -5.84
C ARG A 277 26.90 0.05 -5.04
N GLU A 278 26.97 0.35 -3.75
CA GLU A 278 27.98 -0.20 -2.85
C GLU A 278 27.82 -1.72 -2.71
N ARG A 279 26.60 -2.22 -2.58
CA ARG A 279 26.31 -3.66 -2.59
C ARG A 279 26.62 -4.33 -3.93
N ILE A 280 26.32 -3.69 -5.06
CA ILE A 280 26.66 -4.19 -6.39
C ILE A 280 28.18 -4.27 -6.53
N SER A 281 28.91 -3.20 -6.19
CA SER A 281 30.37 -3.17 -6.24
C SER A 281 31.00 -4.21 -5.29
N ALA A 282 30.45 -4.39 -4.09
CA ALA A 282 30.89 -5.42 -3.15
C ALA A 282 30.70 -6.83 -3.71
N ASN A 283 29.58 -7.09 -4.38
CA ASN A 283 29.31 -8.38 -5.03
C ASN A 283 30.21 -8.61 -6.26
N GLU A 284 30.46 -7.60 -7.09
CA GLU A 284 31.40 -7.70 -8.21
C GLU A 284 32.82 -8.04 -7.72
N MET A 285 33.28 -7.39 -6.65
CA MET A 285 34.56 -7.74 -6.02
C MET A 285 34.59 -9.15 -5.42
N ALA A 286 33.45 -9.65 -4.91
CA ALA A 286 33.35 -11.01 -4.41
C ALA A 286 33.42 -12.04 -5.55
N ILE A 287 32.78 -11.75 -6.68
CA ILE A 287 32.82 -12.58 -7.89
C ILE A 287 34.23 -12.61 -8.45
N GLU A 288 34.93 -11.48 -8.57
CA GLU A 288 36.33 -11.47 -9.02
C GLU A 288 37.26 -12.26 -8.08
N ARG A 289 37.01 -12.22 -6.78
CA ARG A 289 37.79 -13.00 -5.81
C ARG A 289 37.53 -14.50 -5.96
N LEU A 290 36.28 -14.88 -6.21
CA LEU A 290 35.91 -16.27 -6.50
C LEU A 290 36.56 -16.75 -7.79
N ASP A 291 36.53 -15.95 -8.85
CA ASP A 291 37.12 -16.28 -10.15
C ASP A 291 38.65 -16.46 -10.06
N ARG A 292 39.32 -15.59 -9.29
CA ARG A 292 40.75 -15.74 -8.98
C ARG A 292 41.05 -17.00 -8.17
N ARG A 293 40.21 -17.36 -7.19
CA ARG A 293 40.38 -18.59 -6.40
C ARG A 293 40.18 -19.84 -7.26
N VAL A 294 39.16 -19.84 -8.13
CA VAL A 294 38.91 -20.94 -9.06
C VAL A 294 40.10 -21.10 -10.01
N SER A 295 40.59 -20.01 -10.60
CA SER A 295 41.78 -20.02 -11.46
C SER A 295 43.03 -20.54 -10.74
N ASP A 296 43.25 -20.16 -9.48
CA ASP A 296 44.36 -20.67 -8.67
C ASP A 296 44.21 -22.15 -8.34
N ILE A 297 42.99 -22.63 -8.10
CA ILE A 297 42.68 -24.04 -7.88
C ILE A 297 42.93 -24.84 -9.16
N GLU A 298 42.44 -24.37 -10.31
CA GLU A 298 42.71 -24.99 -11.61
C GLU A 298 44.21 -25.04 -11.89
N ARG A 299 44.94 -23.96 -11.61
CA ARG A 299 46.39 -23.92 -11.79
C ARG A 299 47.11 -24.91 -10.88
N ARG A 300 46.68 -25.03 -9.61
CA ARG A 300 47.21 -26.02 -8.65
C ARG A 300 46.89 -27.44 -9.08
N LEU A 301 45.70 -27.70 -9.60
CA LEU A 301 45.32 -29.01 -10.14
C LEU A 301 46.15 -29.37 -11.38
N LEU A 302 46.47 -28.39 -12.23
CA LEU A 302 47.31 -28.58 -13.42
C LEU A 302 48.83 -28.69 -13.10
N THR A 303 49.29 -28.20 -11.96
CA THR A 303 50.71 -28.34 -11.52
C THR A 303 50.96 -29.54 -10.62
N ARG A 304 49.91 -30.23 -10.13
CA ARG A 304 50.02 -31.40 -9.26
C ARG A 304 50.16 -32.69 -10.09
N THR A 305 51.24 -32.78 -10.88
CA THR A 305 51.63 -34.01 -11.62
C THR A 305 52.78 -34.76 -10.94
N GLU A 306 53.24 -34.31 -9.77
CA GLU A 306 54.15 -35.08 -8.92
C GLU A 306 53.47 -35.31 -7.58
N VAL A 307 53.14 -36.58 -7.34
CA VAL A 307 52.62 -37.09 -6.07
C VAL A 307 53.80 -37.19 -5.10
N PRO A 308 53.88 -36.39 -4.02
CA PRO A 308 54.68 -36.77 -2.88
C PRO A 308 53.88 -37.83 -2.12
N GLU A 309 54.51 -38.96 -1.82
CA GLU A 309 53.95 -39.97 -0.92
C GLU A 309 53.49 -39.31 0.39
N PRO A 310 52.24 -39.52 0.85
CA PRO A 310 51.79 -38.97 2.11
C PRO A 310 52.43 -39.77 3.24
N GLU A 311 53.43 -39.18 3.89
CA GLU A 311 53.83 -39.56 5.25
C GLU A 311 52.59 -39.45 6.16
N THR A 312 52.23 -40.58 6.76
CA THR A 312 51.28 -40.78 7.88
C THR A 312 50.77 -39.50 8.53
N ARG A 313 49.63 -38.99 8.03
CA ARG A 313 48.83 -37.95 8.68
C ARG A 313 47.65 -38.60 9.39
N GLU A 314 47.42 -38.19 10.63
CA GLU A 314 46.34 -38.63 11.52
C GLU A 314 45.00 -38.66 10.77
N GLY A 315 44.45 -39.87 10.60
CA GLY A 315 43.27 -40.09 9.75
C GLY A 315 41.98 -39.86 10.52
N VAL A 316 41.31 -38.75 10.26
CA VAL A 316 39.91 -38.55 10.67
C VAL A 316 39.01 -39.21 9.63
N VAL A 317 38.09 -40.06 10.05
CA VAL A 317 37.10 -40.69 9.15
C VAL A 317 35.74 -40.05 9.37
N VAL A 318 35.06 -39.67 8.30
CA VAL A 318 33.70 -39.10 8.35
C VAL A 318 32.72 -40.11 7.76
N LEU A 319 31.77 -40.54 8.57
CA LEU A 319 30.71 -41.46 8.14
C LEU A 319 29.37 -40.75 8.23
N ASN A 320 28.67 -40.64 7.11
CA ASN A 320 27.41 -39.97 7.03
C ASN A 320 26.26 -40.95 7.24
N HIS A 321 25.58 -40.83 8.38
CA HIS A 321 24.40 -41.63 8.71
C HIS A 321 23.11 -40.80 8.60
N SER A 322 23.19 -39.54 8.17
CA SER A 322 22.04 -38.63 8.08
C SER A 322 21.19 -38.86 6.83
N GLY A 323 21.79 -39.42 5.77
CA GLY A 323 21.19 -39.51 4.43
C GLY A 323 21.13 -38.17 3.68
N ILE A 324 21.76 -37.12 4.20
CA ILE A 324 21.87 -35.78 3.58
C ILE A 324 23.34 -35.59 3.15
N PRO A 325 23.69 -35.66 1.86
CA PRO A 325 25.06 -35.52 1.37
C PRO A 325 25.71 -34.17 1.71
N GLU A 326 24.92 -33.10 1.79
CA GLU A 326 25.38 -31.74 2.06
C GLU A 326 26.02 -31.59 3.44
N LEU A 327 25.61 -32.41 4.42
CA LEU A 327 26.18 -32.41 5.76
C LEU A 327 27.61 -32.97 5.76
N THR A 328 27.93 -33.92 4.88
CA THR A 328 29.29 -34.43 4.72
C THR A 328 30.23 -33.32 4.29
N THR A 329 29.84 -32.50 3.33
CA THR A 329 30.65 -31.36 2.87
C THR A 329 30.87 -30.34 3.99
N LEU A 330 29.84 -29.97 4.74
CA LEU A 330 29.95 -29.06 5.87
C LEU A 330 30.95 -29.56 6.94
N VAL A 331 30.88 -30.85 7.27
CA VAL A 331 31.75 -31.47 8.28
C VAL A 331 33.19 -31.53 7.78
N VAL A 332 33.41 -31.92 6.52
CA VAL A 332 34.76 -31.96 5.92
C VAL A 332 35.39 -30.57 5.89
N ASP A 333 34.66 -29.56 5.41
CA ASP A 333 35.15 -28.17 5.38
C ASP A 333 35.52 -27.67 6.78
N THR A 334 34.72 -28.02 7.79
CA THR A 334 34.98 -27.65 9.19
C THR A 334 36.23 -28.33 9.73
N LEU A 335 36.44 -29.61 9.40
CA LEU A 335 37.63 -30.36 9.81
C LEU A 335 38.90 -29.84 9.11
N GLU A 336 38.82 -29.51 7.82
CA GLU A 336 39.94 -28.92 7.08
C GLU A 336 40.32 -27.54 7.65
N ASN A 337 39.36 -26.74 8.09
CA ASN A 337 39.62 -25.46 8.78
C ASN A 337 40.31 -25.62 10.14
N LEU A 338 40.24 -26.82 10.74
CA LEU A 338 40.98 -27.17 11.96
C LEU A 338 42.37 -27.76 11.66
N ASP A 339 42.83 -27.75 10.40
CA ASP A 339 44.04 -28.42 9.94
C ASP A 339 44.01 -29.95 10.17
N LEU A 340 42.83 -30.58 10.09
CA LEU A 340 42.67 -32.04 10.13
C LEU A 340 42.56 -32.62 8.73
N SER A 341 43.32 -33.69 8.47
CA SER A 341 43.17 -34.48 7.24
C SER A 341 42.04 -35.50 7.38
N VAL A 342 41.02 -35.37 6.53
CA VAL A 342 39.98 -36.40 6.40
C VAL A 342 40.51 -37.52 5.52
N GLY A 343 40.68 -38.70 6.10
CA GLY A 343 41.28 -39.87 5.44
C GLY A 343 40.29 -40.70 4.62
N ASP A 344 39.01 -40.73 5.02
CA ASP A 344 37.95 -41.47 4.32
C ASP A 344 36.60 -40.79 4.60
N THR A 345 35.75 -40.70 3.58
CA THR A 345 34.38 -40.22 3.68
C THR A 345 33.44 -41.27 3.07
N ARG A 346 32.41 -41.68 3.81
CA ARG A 346 31.41 -42.63 3.29
C ARG A 346 30.01 -42.23 3.71
N ASP A 347 29.06 -42.41 2.80
CA ASP A 347 27.65 -42.41 3.10
C ASP A 347 27.23 -43.85 3.45
N GLU A 348 26.71 -44.08 4.65
CA GLU A 348 26.17 -45.39 5.06
C GLU A 348 24.65 -45.39 4.98
N ASP A 349 24.12 -46.06 3.96
CA ASP A 349 22.68 -46.07 3.65
C ASP A 349 21.81 -46.89 4.62
N ASP A 350 22.41 -47.71 5.50
CA ASP A 350 21.74 -48.76 6.27
C ASP A 350 21.60 -48.51 7.79
N VAL A 351 21.97 -47.32 8.29
CA VAL A 351 21.89 -47.00 9.73
C VAL A 351 20.62 -46.20 10.06
N ALA A 352 20.01 -46.48 11.22
CA ALA A 352 18.78 -45.84 11.67
C ALA A 352 18.87 -44.30 11.62
N ARG A 353 18.02 -43.70 10.77
CA ARG A 353 18.02 -42.30 10.30
C ARG A 353 17.75 -41.20 11.37
N ARG A 354 17.98 -41.46 12.66
CA ARG A 354 17.62 -40.54 13.77
C ARG A 354 18.64 -40.49 14.91
N ASP A 355 19.88 -40.89 14.66
CA ASP A 355 20.94 -40.73 15.66
C ASP A 355 21.49 -39.30 15.66
N ARG A 356 21.91 -38.85 16.84
CA ARG A 356 22.71 -37.62 17.01
C ARG A 356 24.11 -37.83 16.43
N THR A 357 24.75 -36.73 16.07
CA THR A 357 26.14 -36.72 15.60
C THR A 357 27.06 -37.20 16.73
N LYS A 358 27.89 -38.21 16.45
CA LYS A 358 28.82 -38.80 17.41
C LYS A 358 30.25 -38.58 16.95
N ILE A 359 31.13 -38.25 17.90
CA ILE A 359 32.57 -38.14 17.69
C ILE A 359 33.21 -39.25 18.52
N LEU A 360 33.69 -40.28 17.82
CA LEU A 360 34.39 -41.40 18.40
C LEU A 360 35.89 -41.10 18.39
N TYR A 361 36.61 -41.42 19.47
CA TYR A 361 38.06 -41.19 19.55
C TYR A 361 38.78 -42.30 20.33
N ARG A 362 40.04 -42.55 19.95
CA ARG A 362 40.95 -43.46 20.69
C ARG A 362 41.55 -42.82 21.93
N PRO A 363 41.95 -43.62 22.95
CA PRO A 363 42.72 -43.12 24.08
C PRO A 363 43.93 -42.29 23.61
N GLY A 364 44.01 -41.02 24.05
CA GLY A 364 45.05 -40.07 23.62
C GLY A 364 44.54 -38.90 22.78
N HIS A 365 43.37 -39.01 22.13
CA HIS A 365 42.83 -37.97 21.23
C HIS A 365 41.64 -37.19 21.82
N ALA A 366 41.46 -37.23 23.14
CA ALA A 366 40.30 -36.64 23.82
C ALA A 366 40.17 -35.13 23.62
N GLU A 367 41.27 -34.37 23.70
CA GLU A 367 41.23 -32.92 23.50
C GLU A 367 40.87 -32.56 22.06
N ARG A 368 41.40 -33.31 21.08
CA ARG A 368 41.11 -33.09 19.67
C ARG A 368 39.66 -33.41 19.32
N ALA A 369 39.10 -34.47 19.91
CA ALA A 369 37.68 -34.79 19.78
C ALA A 369 36.77 -33.68 20.33
N ARG A 370 37.16 -33.03 21.45
CA ARG A 370 36.43 -31.88 22.00
C ARG A 370 36.55 -30.64 21.14
N GLU A 371 37.70 -30.42 20.51
CA GLU A 371 37.90 -29.31 19.57
C GLU A 371 37.01 -29.46 18.34
N ILE A 372 36.94 -30.66 17.78
CA ILE A 372 36.01 -30.99 16.68
C ILE A 372 34.56 -30.77 17.11
N ALA A 373 34.17 -31.25 18.30
CA ALA A 373 32.82 -31.05 18.82
C ALA A 373 32.45 -29.57 18.93
N ARG A 374 33.37 -28.70 19.38
CA ARG A 374 33.11 -27.26 19.50
C ARG A 374 32.98 -26.56 18.15
N ALA A 375 33.60 -27.09 17.10
CA ALA A 375 33.58 -26.50 15.78
C ALA A 375 32.34 -26.89 14.97
N LEU A 376 31.74 -28.05 15.26
CA LEU A 376 30.55 -28.53 14.58
C LEU A 376 29.26 -27.92 15.16
N PRO A 377 28.26 -27.60 14.32
CA PRO A 377 26.96 -27.14 14.79
C PRO A 377 26.19 -28.25 15.53
N GLY A 378 25.38 -27.89 16.52
CA GLY A 378 24.59 -28.85 17.30
C GLY A 378 25.27 -29.37 18.58
N ASN A 379 24.75 -30.47 19.13
CA ASN A 379 25.22 -31.07 20.38
C ASN A 379 25.75 -32.49 20.12
N GLN A 380 27.05 -32.60 19.83
CA GLN A 380 27.66 -33.88 19.48
C GLN A 380 27.94 -34.72 20.73
N LEU A 381 27.72 -36.02 20.60
CA LEU A 381 28.08 -37.00 21.63
C LEU A 381 29.54 -37.41 21.43
N ILE A 382 30.39 -37.18 22.42
CA ILE A 382 31.80 -37.56 22.36
C ILE A 382 31.99 -38.86 23.13
N GLU A 383 32.44 -39.92 22.46
CA GLU A 383 32.62 -41.25 23.06
C GLU A 383 34.04 -41.77 22.83
N GLN A 384 34.66 -42.28 23.89
CA GLN A 384 35.94 -42.97 23.78
C GLN A 384 35.70 -44.42 23.37
N ARG A 385 36.39 -44.90 22.33
CA ARG A 385 36.31 -46.28 21.85
C ARG A 385 37.67 -46.79 21.39
N ASP A 386 37.93 -48.06 21.69
CA ASP A 386 39.10 -48.77 21.17
C ASP A 386 38.80 -49.39 19.79
N ASP A 387 37.53 -49.74 19.55
CA ASP A 387 36.97 -50.28 18.30
C ASP A 387 36.58 -49.17 17.31
N MET A 388 37.59 -48.61 16.63
CA MET A 388 37.37 -47.54 15.65
C MET A 388 37.11 -48.05 14.23
N PRO A 389 36.18 -47.42 13.48
CA PRO A 389 35.98 -47.72 12.06
C PRO A 389 37.26 -47.41 11.27
N ASN A 390 37.62 -48.32 10.35
CA ASN A 390 38.80 -48.20 9.47
C ASN A 390 40.12 -47.88 10.19
N GLN A 391 40.26 -48.31 11.45
CA GLN A 391 41.43 -48.04 12.29
C GLN A 391 41.73 -46.55 12.53
N ALA A 392 40.76 -45.67 12.33
CA ALA A 392 40.88 -44.23 12.52
C ALA A 392 41.27 -43.85 13.96
N GLU A 393 41.93 -42.71 14.12
CA GLU A 393 42.22 -42.14 15.44
C GLU A 393 41.00 -41.39 15.99
N ILE A 394 40.24 -40.76 15.10
CA ILE A 394 38.98 -40.06 15.37
C ILE A 394 37.99 -40.38 14.23
N ALA A 395 36.73 -40.65 14.57
CA ALA A 395 35.66 -40.83 13.59
C ALA A 395 34.48 -39.92 13.91
N VAL A 396 33.95 -39.23 12.90
CA VAL A 396 32.76 -38.38 13.00
C VAL A 396 31.60 -39.10 12.32
N LEU A 397 30.61 -39.51 13.11
CA LEU A 397 29.37 -40.12 12.63
C LEU A 397 28.32 -39.01 12.54
N ILE A 398 27.96 -38.60 11.33
CA ILE A 398 27.02 -37.49 11.07
C ILE A 398 25.60 -37.97 11.29
N GLY A 399 24.92 -37.35 12.26
CA GLY A 399 23.50 -37.54 12.56
C GLY A 399 22.61 -36.49 11.89
N PHE A 400 21.31 -36.55 12.15
CA PHE A 400 20.33 -35.56 11.61
C PHE A 400 20.32 -34.23 12.39
N ASP A 401 21.05 -34.13 13.51
CA ASP A 401 21.01 -33.00 14.44
C ASP A 401 21.94 -31.83 14.09
N LEU A 402 22.52 -31.86 12.88
CA LEU A 402 23.40 -30.82 12.33
C LEU A 402 22.66 -29.73 11.52
N GLU A 403 21.33 -29.76 11.48
CA GLU A 403 20.46 -28.72 10.86
C GLU A 403 20.39 -27.40 11.67
#